data_AF-A0A139WB06-F1
#
_entry.id   AF-A0A139WB06-F1
#
_cell.length_a   1.000
_cell.length_b   1.000
_cell.length_c   1.000
_cell.angle_alpha   90.00
_cell.angle_beta   90.00
_cell.angle_gamma   90.00
#
_symmetry.space_group_name_H-M   'P 1'
#
loop_
_entity.id
_entity.type
_entity.pdbx_description
1 polymer ?
#
loop_
_entity_poly.entity_id
_entity_poly.type
_entity_poly.pdbx_seq_one_letter_code
_entity_poly.pdbx_strand_id
1 'polypeptide(L)'
;MAALLVIPEIYTDWANHYLEKARSKKRVNSLAADCSDGVLLAEVIESVTCQKIPDINRKPKSPSQMEILKPHLDNLDNINLCLGVLKAQHVSGLENVSAQELRDGKLKAILALFFALSRHKQAAKQRAQQIQQNQIGEMTPNR
;
A
#
# COMPACT_ATOMS: atom_id res chain seq x y z
N MET A 1 -24.18 -9.61 -8.65
CA MET A 1 -23.23 -10.19 -7.66
C MET A 1 -21.81 -10.40 -8.21
N ALA A 2 -21.60 -10.57 -9.53
CA ALA A 2 -20.26 -10.74 -10.10
C ALA A 2 -19.32 -9.53 -9.90
N ALA A 3 -19.81 -8.29 -9.99
CA ALA A 3 -18.97 -7.08 -9.88
C ALA A 3 -18.27 -6.89 -8.52
N LEU A 4 -18.81 -7.46 -7.43
CA LEU A 4 -18.20 -7.37 -6.10
C LEU A 4 -17.02 -8.33 -5.93
N LEU A 5 -16.95 -9.40 -6.71
CA LEU A 5 -15.83 -10.36 -6.68
C LEU A 5 -14.62 -9.88 -7.48
N VAL A 6 -14.81 -8.97 -8.45
CA VAL A 6 -13.73 -8.49 -9.33
C VAL A 6 -12.84 -7.45 -8.66
N ILE A 7 -13.38 -6.63 -7.74
CA ILE A 7 -12.61 -5.53 -7.13
C ILE A 7 -11.41 -6.04 -6.31
N PRO A 8 -11.55 -7.06 -5.43
CA PRO A 8 -10.41 -7.64 -4.74
C PRO A 8 -9.38 -8.24 -5.69
N GLU A 9 -9.80 -8.89 -6.77
CA GLU A 9 -8.90 -9.46 -7.78
C GLU A 9 -8.09 -8.37 -8.50
N ILE A 10 -8.74 -7.27 -8.92
CA ILE A 10 -8.06 -6.12 -9.53
C ILE A 10 -6.95 -5.59 -8.62
N TYR A 11 -7.23 -5.40 -7.33
CA TYR A 11 -6.22 -4.89 -6.40
C TYR A 11 -5.15 -5.92 -6.05
N THR A 12 -5.49 -7.21 -6.09
CA THR A 12 -4.52 -8.30 -5.90
C THR A 12 -3.52 -8.32 -7.06
N ASP A 13 -4.01 -8.29 -8.30
CA ASP A 13 -3.17 -8.25 -9.50
C ASP A 13 -2.35 -6.97 -9.56
N TRP A 14 -2.98 -5.83 -9.25
CA TRP A 14 -2.30 -4.54 -9.19
C TRP A 14 -1.18 -4.53 -8.14
N ALA A 15 -1.40 -5.09 -6.94
CA ALA A 15 -0.38 -5.21 -5.92
C ALA A 15 0.78 -6.10 -6.39
N ASN A 16 0.46 -7.26 -6.95
CA ASN A 16 1.43 -8.22 -7.47
C ASN A 16 2.29 -7.62 -8.57
N HIS A 17 1.72 -6.81 -9.47
CA HIS A 17 2.48 -6.07 -10.48
C HIS A 17 3.59 -5.20 -9.88
N TYR A 18 3.32 -4.49 -8.78
CA TYR A 18 4.33 -3.66 -8.12
C TYR A 18 5.36 -4.47 -7.34
N LEU A 19 4.93 -5.56 -6.70
CA LEU A 19 5.84 -6.49 -6.02
C LEU A 19 6.83 -7.14 -7.00
N GLU A 20 6.34 -7.59 -8.16
CA GLU A 20 7.17 -8.14 -9.24
C GLU A 20 8.16 -7.09 -9.77
N LYS A 21 7.69 -5.85 -10.00
CA LYS A 21 8.55 -4.75 -10.43
C LYS A 21 9.66 -4.43 -9.41
N ALA A 22 9.36 -4.55 -8.12
CA ALA A 22 10.33 -4.42 -7.04
C ALA A 22 11.18 -5.67 -6.80
N ARG A 23 10.98 -6.74 -7.59
CA ARG A 23 11.62 -8.06 -7.45
C ARG A 23 11.40 -8.68 -6.07
N SER A 24 10.24 -8.40 -5.44
CA SER A 24 9.85 -9.08 -4.22
C SER A 24 9.63 -10.57 -4.49
N LYS A 25 9.99 -11.40 -3.51
CA LYS A 25 9.72 -12.84 -3.53
C LYS A 25 8.32 -13.18 -2.99
N LYS A 26 7.61 -12.18 -2.46
CA LYS A 26 6.28 -12.35 -1.88
C LYS A 26 5.21 -12.10 -2.95
N ARG A 27 4.05 -12.72 -2.75
CA ARG A 27 2.89 -12.60 -3.63
C ARG A 27 1.62 -12.46 -2.77
N VAL A 28 0.72 -11.59 -3.20
CA VAL A 28 -0.63 -11.47 -2.63
C VAL A 28 -1.52 -12.53 -3.26
N ASN A 29 -2.14 -13.36 -2.41
CA ASN A 29 -3.21 -14.28 -2.78
C ASN A 29 -4.55 -13.83 -2.19
N SER A 30 -4.52 -13.24 -0.99
CA SER A 30 -5.66 -12.64 -0.32
C SER A 30 -5.23 -11.35 0.35
N LEU A 31 -5.65 -10.21 -0.19
CA LEU A 31 -5.34 -8.88 0.37
C LEU A 31 -5.66 -8.79 1.87
N ALA A 32 -6.79 -9.37 2.30
CA ALA A 32 -7.23 -9.32 3.68
C ALA A 32 -6.28 -10.08 4.63
N ALA A 33 -5.83 -11.27 4.23
CA ALA A 33 -4.96 -12.09 5.06
C ALA A 33 -3.50 -11.61 4.97
N ASP A 34 -3.01 -11.43 3.74
CA ASP A 34 -1.59 -11.20 3.49
C ASP A 34 -1.12 -9.80 3.91
N CYS A 35 -2.02 -8.82 4.03
CA CYS A 35 -1.69 -7.46 4.52
C CYS A 35 -1.86 -7.25 6.03
N SER A 36 -2.45 -8.22 6.75
CA SER A 36 -2.90 -8.08 8.15
C SER A 36 -1.77 -7.93 9.19
N ASP A 37 -0.54 -8.34 8.85
CA ASP A 37 0.64 -8.20 9.71
C ASP A 37 1.47 -6.93 9.38
N GLY A 38 1.04 -6.17 8.37
CA GLY A 38 1.68 -4.97 7.88
C GLY A 38 2.96 -5.19 7.07
N VAL A 39 3.52 -6.40 6.98
CA VAL A 39 4.82 -6.62 6.32
C VAL A 39 4.68 -6.61 4.80
N LEU A 40 3.72 -7.37 4.25
CA LEU A 40 3.48 -7.34 2.81
C LEU A 40 2.88 -6.00 2.38
N LEU A 41 2.03 -5.42 3.23
CA LEU A 41 1.48 -4.09 3.02
C LEU A 41 2.60 -3.05 2.86
N ALA A 42 3.61 -3.09 3.73
CA ALA A 42 4.77 -2.22 3.62
C ALA A 42 5.47 -2.39 2.28
N GLU A 43 5.79 -3.62 1.86
CA GLU A 43 6.45 -3.87 0.56
C GLU A 43 5.66 -3.33 -0.63
N VAL A 44 4.33 -3.48 -0.63
CA VAL A 44 3.47 -2.91 -1.67
C VAL A 44 3.55 -1.38 -1.67
N ILE A 45 3.43 -0.74 -0.50
CA ILE A 45 3.49 0.73 -0.38
C ILE A 45 4.86 1.24 -0.83
N GLU A 46 5.96 0.62 -0.39
CA GLU A 46 7.31 1.00 -0.81
C GLU A 46 7.47 0.89 -2.34
N SER A 47 6.93 -0.17 -2.93
CA SER A 47 7.01 -0.42 -4.38
C SER A 47 6.19 0.59 -5.20
N VAL A 48 5.05 1.04 -4.67
CA VAL A 48 4.16 1.99 -5.36
C VAL A 48 4.65 3.43 -5.20
N THR A 49 5.01 3.82 -3.98
CA THR A 49 5.36 5.20 -3.61
C THR A 49 6.84 5.52 -3.79
N CYS A 50 7.68 4.49 -3.94
CA CYS A 50 9.15 4.60 -3.88
C CYS A 50 9.67 5.19 -2.56
N GLN A 51 8.86 5.19 -1.49
CA GLN A 51 9.24 5.66 -0.15
C GLN A 51 9.50 4.46 0.76
N LYS A 52 10.58 4.52 1.53
CA LYS A 52 10.89 3.46 2.50
C LYS A 52 10.08 3.64 3.78
N ILE A 53 9.62 2.52 4.35
CA ILE A 53 8.97 2.50 5.64
C ILE A 53 9.99 1.97 6.66
N PRO A 54 10.58 2.85 7.50
CA PRO A 54 11.57 2.43 8.48
C PRO A 54 10.93 1.54 9.56
N ASP A 55 11.77 0.77 10.24
CA ASP A 55 11.41 0.03 11.47
C ASP A 55 10.34 -1.07 11.32
N ILE A 56 10.01 -1.49 10.10
CA ILE A 56 9.13 -2.65 9.87
C ILE A 56 9.72 -3.90 10.50
N ASN A 57 8.97 -4.50 11.43
CA ASN A 57 9.25 -5.83 11.95
C ASN A 57 8.90 -6.88 10.90
N ARG A 58 9.92 -7.43 10.22
CA ARG A 58 9.76 -8.43 9.15
C ARG A 58 9.46 -9.84 9.64
N LYS A 59 9.55 -10.09 10.93
CA LYS A 59 9.24 -11.38 11.57
C LYS A 59 8.28 -11.14 12.74
N PRO A 60 7.05 -10.67 12.46
CA PRO A 60 6.04 -10.57 13.50
C PRO A 60 5.82 -11.96 14.09
N LYS A 61 5.87 -12.08 15.42
CA LYS A 61 5.69 -13.38 16.08
C LYS A 61 4.23 -13.82 15.93
N SER A 62 4.00 -15.13 15.76
CA SER A 62 2.64 -15.69 15.70
C SER A 62 1.89 -15.46 17.03
N PRO A 63 0.55 -15.32 17.02
CA PRO A 63 -0.24 -15.11 18.23
C PRO A 63 0.02 -16.13 19.33
N SER A 64 0.30 -17.39 18.96
CA SER A 64 0.60 -18.51 19.87
C SER A 64 1.98 -18.43 20.55
N GLN A 65 2.90 -17.61 20.07
CA GLN A 65 4.23 -17.41 20.69
C GLN A 65 4.25 -16.18 21.62
N MET A 66 3.16 -15.43 21.67
CA MET A 66 3.09 -14.06 22.15
C MET A 66 2.30 -13.91 23.46
N GLU A 67 1.85 -15.02 24.05
CA GLU A 67 1.00 -15.08 25.25
C GLU A 67 1.67 -14.51 26.52
N ILE A 68 3.00 -14.36 26.55
CA ILE A 68 3.74 -14.01 27.78
C ILE A 68 4.27 -12.56 27.80
N LEU A 69 4.45 -11.87 26.67
CA LEU A 69 4.76 -10.42 26.62
C LEU A 69 4.24 -9.79 25.31
N LYS A 70 3.16 -8.99 25.42
CA LYS A 70 2.58 -8.10 24.38
C LYS A 70 2.13 -8.78 23.06
N PRO A 71 1.02 -9.55 23.08
CA PRO A 71 0.54 -10.33 21.93
C PRO A 71 0.00 -9.57 20.70
N HIS A 72 -0.06 -8.23 20.74
CA HIS A 72 -0.83 -7.45 19.75
C HIS A 72 -0.11 -6.22 19.20
N LEU A 73 1.12 -5.92 19.66
CA LEU A 73 1.75 -4.64 19.35
C LEU A 73 2.45 -4.66 17.99
N ASP A 74 3.22 -5.71 17.68
CA ASP A 74 4.10 -5.72 16.50
C ASP A 74 3.37 -5.61 15.14
N ASN A 75 2.22 -6.28 14.97
CA ASN A 75 1.45 -6.22 13.71
C ASN A 75 0.79 -4.85 13.55
N LEU A 76 0.25 -4.32 14.65
CA LEU A 76 -0.42 -3.04 14.64
C LEU A 76 0.58 -1.90 14.43
N ASP A 77 1.79 -2.03 14.99
CA ASP A 77 2.90 -1.11 14.79
C ASP A 77 3.33 -1.07 13.33
N ASN A 78 3.53 -2.22 12.67
CA ASN A 78 3.81 -2.27 11.24
C ASN A 78 2.74 -1.55 10.41
N ILE A 79 1.46 -1.78 10.72
CA ILE A 79 0.34 -1.11 10.03
C ILE A 79 0.34 0.40 10.31
N ASN A 80 0.60 0.81 11.55
CA ASN A 80 0.69 2.22 11.92
C ASN A 80 1.85 2.93 11.20
N LEU A 81 3.00 2.28 11.07
CA LEU A 81 4.13 2.78 10.29
C LEU A 81 3.76 2.96 8.81
N CYS A 82 3.06 1.98 8.23
CA CYS A 82 2.54 2.08 6.86
C CYS A 82 1.61 3.29 6.69
N LEU A 83 0.62 3.43 7.58
CA LEU A 83 -0.32 4.56 7.55
C LEU A 83 0.39 5.90 7.79
N GLY A 84 1.41 5.94 8.64
CA GLY A 84 2.23 7.11 8.91
C GLY A 84 2.93 7.63 7.66
N VAL A 85 3.55 6.74 6.89
CA VAL A 85 4.20 7.10 5.61
C VAL A 85 3.17 7.58 4.59
N LEU A 86 2.02 6.91 4.46
CA LEU A 86 0.97 7.35 3.53
C LEU A 86 0.42 8.74 3.90
N LYS A 87 0.26 9.04 5.19
CA LYS A 87 -0.13 10.38 5.67
C LYS A 87 0.94 11.43 5.37
N ALA A 88 2.22 11.11 5.61
CA ALA A 88 3.33 12.00 5.31
C ALA A 88 3.48 12.30 3.80
N GLN A 89 3.08 11.35 2.95
CA GLN A 89 3.01 11.53 1.49
C GLN A 89 1.72 12.21 1.02
N HIS A 90 0.87 12.66 1.94
CA HIS A 90 -0.41 13.30 1.66
C HIS A 90 -1.35 12.43 0.80
N VAL A 91 -1.37 11.11 1.03
CA VAL A 91 -2.33 10.20 0.40
C VAL A 91 -3.72 10.49 0.96
N SER A 92 -4.62 10.96 0.10
CA SER A 92 -5.99 11.34 0.48
C SER A 92 -6.94 10.13 0.56
N GLY A 93 -7.94 10.19 1.44
CA GLY A 93 -8.98 9.16 1.58
C GLY A 93 -8.70 8.09 2.65
N LEU A 94 -7.73 8.34 3.55
CA LEU A 94 -7.37 7.43 4.64
C LEU A 94 -7.99 7.79 6.00
N GLU A 95 -8.83 8.82 6.07
CA GLU A 95 -9.40 9.35 7.33
C GLU A 95 -10.24 8.32 8.09
N ASN A 96 -10.92 7.43 7.36
CA ASN A 96 -11.76 6.38 7.92
C ASN A 96 -11.09 5.00 7.90
N VAL A 97 -9.79 4.91 7.60
CA VAL A 97 -9.07 3.63 7.57
C VAL A 97 -8.42 3.40 8.93
N SER A 98 -8.95 2.44 9.68
CA SER A 98 -8.42 2.05 10.99
C SER A 98 -7.31 1.02 10.87
N ALA A 99 -6.20 1.23 11.58
CA ALA A 99 -5.12 0.25 11.70
C ALA A 99 -5.62 -1.09 12.25
N GLN A 100 -6.58 -1.05 13.18
CA GLN A 100 -7.18 -2.24 13.77
C GLN A 100 -8.01 -3.02 12.73
N GLU A 101 -8.77 -2.32 11.89
CA GLU A 101 -9.56 -2.98 10.84
C GLU A 101 -8.67 -3.61 9.77
N LEU A 102 -7.53 -2.99 9.45
CA LEU A 102 -6.53 -3.58 8.56
C LEU A 102 -5.91 -4.84 9.19
N ARG A 103 -5.56 -4.78 10.48
CA ARG A 103 -5.02 -5.91 11.24
C ARG A 103 -6.01 -7.07 11.32
N ASP A 104 -7.29 -6.77 11.47
CA ASP A 104 -8.36 -7.76 11.54
C ASP A 104 -8.79 -8.27 10.15
N GLY A 105 -8.09 -7.86 9.09
CA GLY A 105 -8.35 -8.29 7.71
C GLY A 105 -9.72 -7.83 7.19
N LYS A 106 -10.25 -6.71 7.69
CA LYS A 106 -11.55 -6.18 7.24
C LYS A 106 -11.42 -5.71 5.80
N LEU A 107 -12.04 -6.46 4.88
CA LEU A 107 -11.92 -6.21 3.44
C LEU A 107 -12.28 -4.77 3.04
N LYS A 108 -13.29 -4.15 3.68
CA LYS A 108 -13.66 -2.76 3.41
C LYS A 108 -12.52 -1.78 3.69
N ALA A 109 -11.81 -1.92 4.81
CA ALA A 109 -10.68 -1.06 5.17
C ALA A 109 -9.48 -1.30 4.25
N ILE A 110 -9.20 -2.58 3.93
CA ILE A 110 -8.15 -2.98 3.00
C ILE A 110 -8.39 -2.37 1.61
N LEU A 111 -9.60 -2.55 1.05
CA LEU A 111 -9.95 -1.99 -0.26
C LEU A 111 -9.93 -0.46 -0.26
N ALA A 112 -10.36 0.19 0.83
CA ALA A 112 -10.29 1.64 0.95
C ALA A 112 -8.84 2.15 0.90
N LEU A 113 -7.91 1.47 1.59
CA LEU A 113 -6.48 1.79 1.54
C LEU A 113 -5.91 1.63 0.12
N PHE A 114 -6.18 0.50 -0.53
CA PHE A 114 -5.69 0.22 -1.88
C PHE A 114 -6.27 1.18 -2.93
N PHE A 115 -7.53 1.57 -2.79
CA PHE A 115 -8.15 2.60 -3.62
C PHE A 115 -7.49 3.98 -3.43
N ALA A 116 -7.24 4.39 -2.19
CA ALA A 116 -6.54 5.65 -1.92
C ALA A 116 -5.12 5.65 -2.52
N LEU A 117 -4.40 4.54 -2.37
CA LEU A 117 -3.05 4.38 -2.89
C LEU A 117 -3.01 4.37 -4.43
N SER A 118 -3.94 3.67 -5.08
CA SER A 118 -4.01 3.60 -6.55
C SER A 118 -4.32 4.98 -7.16
N ARG A 119 -5.24 5.74 -6.55
CA ARG A 119 -5.57 7.11 -6.95
C ARG A 119 -4.36 8.05 -6.78
N HIS A 120 -3.66 7.96 -5.64
CA HIS A 120 -2.45 8.76 -5.41
C HIS A 120 -1.39 8.48 -6.49
N LYS A 121 -1.17 7.20 -6.82
CA LYS A 121 -0.23 6.80 -7.87
C LYS A 121 -0.63 7.31 -9.26
N GLN A 122 -1.92 7.25 -9.60
CA GLN A 122 -2.45 7.75 -10.86
C GLN A 122 -2.22 9.26 -11.00
N ALA A 123 -2.49 10.03 -9.93
CA ALA A 123 -2.25 11.48 -9.90
C ALA A 123 -0.76 11.83 -10.03
N ALA A 124 0.14 11.04 -9.43
CA ALA A 124 1.59 11.23 -9.60
C ALA A 124 2.03 10.99 -11.06
N LYS A 125 1.49 9.96 -11.72
CA LYS A 125 1.80 9.65 -13.13
C LYS A 125 1.35 10.77 -14.08
N GLN A 126 0.14 11.31 -13.89
CA GLN A 126 -0.37 12.41 -14.72
C GLN A 126 0.48 13.67 -14.60
N ARG A 127 0.90 14.03 -13.37
CA ARG A 127 1.79 15.18 -13.13
C ARG A 127 3.14 15.02 -13.82
N ALA A 128 3.75 13.83 -13.74
CA ALA A 128 5.03 13.56 -14.40
C ALA A 128 4.92 13.69 -15.94
N GLN A 129 3.81 13.23 -16.52
CA GLN A 129 3.58 13.35 -17.97
C GLN A 129 3.39 14.80 -18.42
N GLN A 130 2.69 15.62 -17.64
CA GLN A 130 2.52 17.05 -17.92
C GLN A 130 3.85 17.82 -17.87
N ILE A 131 4.69 17.55 -16.86
CA ILE A 131 6.02 18.18 -16.75
C ILE A 131 6.90 17.84 -17.97
N GLN A 132 6.86 16.59 -18.43
CA GLN A 132 7.60 16.15 -19.61
C GLN A 132 7.13 16.86 -20.89
N GLN A 133 5.82 17.07 -21.06
CA GLN A 133 5.25 17.77 -22.22
C GLN A 133 5.62 19.25 -22.22
N ASN A 134 5.61 19.92 -21.07
CA ASN A 134 5.99 21.33 -20.97
C ASN A 134 7.47 21.56 -21.30
N GLN A 135 8.37 20.65 -20.89
CA GLN A 135 9.81 20.75 -21.20
C GLN A 135 10.12 20.56 -22.70
N ILE A 136 9.34 19.75 -23.42
CA ILE A 136 9.52 19.54 -24.87
C ILE A 136 8.96 20.74 -25.65
N GLY A 137 7.89 21.38 -25.16
CA GLY A 137 7.30 22.58 -25.79
C GLY A 137 8.15 23.85 -25.69
N GLU A 138 9.05 23.96 -24.70
CA GLU A 138 9.98 25.10 -24.56
C GLU A 138 11.25 24.97 -25.41
N MET A 139 11.57 23.79 -25.94
CA MET A 139 12.78 23.56 -26.75
C MET A 139 12.63 23.83 -28.26
N THR A 140 11.45 24.24 -28.75
CA THR A 140 11.32 24.73 -30.13
C THR A 140 11.62 26.22 -30.17
N PRO A 141 12.71 26.68 -30.84
CA PRO A 141 12.96 28.10 -31.00
C PRO A 141 11.80 28.70 -31.82
N ASN A 142 11.22 29.76 -31.26
CA ASN A 142 10.27 30.63 -31.93
C ASN A 142 10.86 31.03 -33.30
N ARG A 143 10.21 30.61 -34.38
CA ARG A 143 10.62 30.95 -35.75
C ARG A 143 9.79 32.12 -36.26
#